data_AF-A0A965UP90-F1
#
_entry.id   AF-A0A965UP90-F1
#
_cell.length_a   1.000
_cell.length_b   1.000
_cell.length_c   1.000
_cell.angle_alpha   90.00
_cell.angle_beta   90.00
_cell.angle_gamma   90.00
#
_symmetry.space_group_name_H-M   'P 1'
#
loop_
_entity.id
_entity.type
_entity.pdbx_description
1 polymer ?
#
loop_
_entity_poly.entity_id
_entity_poly.type
_entity_poly.pdbx_seq_one_letter_code
_entity_poly.pdbx_strand_id
1 'polypeptide(L)'
;MTISVEIPVLLGGVVVHTSDNRGFTPEELTERAIEKIIYVGSNSHPAVRAQAEAFKESIKGVVLAYMKEAVACHNVTIANKLTQAGHPELVKLLD
;
A
#
# COMPACT_ATOMS: atom_id res chain seq x y z
N MET A 1 -1.41 -15.20 -8.32
CA MET A 1 -2.59 -15.79 -7.69
C MET A 1 -2.53 -15.39 -6.22
N THR A 2 -3.44 -14.54 -5.72
CA THR A 2 -3.34 -14.04 -4.34
C THR A 2 -3.83 -15.12 -3.37
N ILE A 3 -2.91 -15.72 -2.62
CA ILE A 3 -3.24 -16.66 -1.55
C ILE A 3 -3.25 -15.87 -0.24
N SER A 4 -4.39 -15.85 0.44
CA SER A 4 -4.51 -15.34 1.81
C SER A 4 -4.68 -16.54 2.73
N VAL A 5 -3.79 -16.70 3.70
CA VAL A 5 -3.84 -17.78 4.70
C VAL A 5 -4.15 -17.15 6.05
N GLU A 6 -5.27 -17.54 6.66
CA GLU A 6 -5.63 -17.18 8.02
C GLU A 6 -5.28 -18.35 8.94
N ILE A 7 -4.34 -18.13 9.88
CA ILE A 7 -4.01 -19.14 10.91
C ILE A 7 -4.69 -18.70 12.22
N PRO A 8 -5.65 -19.48 12.75
CA PRO A 8 -6.30 -19.15 14.01
C PRO A 8 -5.37 -19.52 15.17
N VAL A 9 -4.47 -18.61 15.54
CA VAL A 9 -3.75 -18.67 16.83
C VAL A 9 -4.48 -17.78 17.82
N LEU A 10 -4.72 -18.35 19.00
CA LEU A 10 -5.64 -18.00 20.07
C LEU A 10 -5.59 -16.56 20.66
N LEU A 11 -4.85 -15.60 20.09
CA LEU A 11 -4.64 -14.25 20.68
C LEU A 11 -4.54 -13.08 19.68
N GLY A 12 -5.02 -13.25 18.45
CA GLY A 12 -5.04 -12.19 17.43
C GLY A 12 -4.61 -12.76 16.08
N GLY A 13 -5.55 -12.80 15.13
CA GLY A 13 -5.30 -13.39 13.82
C GLY A 13 -4.19 -12.64 13.07
N VAL A 14 -3.23 -13.39 12.54
CA VAL A 14 -2.21 -12.86 11.62
C VAL A 14 -2.65 -13.18 10.20
N VAL A 15 -2.81 -12.15 9.38
CA VAL A 15 -3.11 -12.30 7.94
C VAL A 15 -1.83 -12.08 7.16
N VAL A 16 -1.44 -13.08 6.37
CA VAL A 16 -0.28 -13.00 5.47
C VAL A 16 -0.78 -12.80 4.05
N HIS A 17 -0.24 -11.77 3.38
CA HIS A 17 -0.44 -11.55 1.95
C HIS A 17 0.88 -11.77 1.22
N THR A 18 0.83 -12.46 0.09
CA THR A 18 1.97 -12.69 -0.79
C THR A 18 1.68 -12.22 -2.22
N SER A 19 2.75 -11.93 -2.96
CA SER A 19 2.70 -11.60 -4.39
C SER A 19 3.71 -12.45 -5.14
N ASP A 20 3.37 -12.83 -6.37
CA ASP A 20 4.21 -13.70 -7.19
C ASP A 20 5.14 -12.86 -8.07
N ASN A 21 6.45 -12.97 -7.85
CA ASN A 21 7.49 -12.35 -8.68
C ASN A 21 7.36 -10.82 -8.88
N ARG A 22 6.76 -10.14 -7.90
CA ARG A 22 6.69 -8.67 -7.82
C ARG A 22 6.42 -8.22 -6.38
N GLY A 23 6.59 -6.94 -6.10
CA GLY A 23 6.05 -6.30 -4.90
C GLY A 23 4.55 -6.00 -5.03
N PHE A 24 3.93 -5.55 -3.94
CA PHE A 24 2.54 -5.08 -3.97
C PHE A 24 2.39 -3.78 -4.75
N THR A 25 1.28 -3.65 -5.47
CA THR A 25 0.98 -2.40 -6.18
C THR A 25 0.53 -1.31 -5.20
N PRO A 26 0.61 -0.03 -5.60
CA PRO A 26 0.05 1.08 -4.83
C PRO A 26 -1.42 0.85 -4.43
N GLU A 27 -2.24 0.28 -5.32
CA GLU A 27 -3.64 -0.04 -5.07
C GLU A 27 -3.80 -1.10 -3.98
N GLU A 28 -3.04 -2.20 -4.06
CA GLU A 28 -3.06 -3.29 -3.07
C GLU A 28 -2.60 -2.83 -1.69
N LEU A 29 -1.57 -1.97 -1.64
CA LEU A 29 -1.09 -1.39 -0.39
C LEU A 29 -2.06 -0.37 0.18
N THR A 30 -2.70 0.43 -0.68
CA THR A 30 -3.69 1.41 -0.27
C THR A 30 -4.88 0.73 0.39
N GLU A 31 -5.44 -0.33 -0.22
CA GLU A 31 -6.58 -1.05 0.37
C GLU A 31 -6.26 -1.54 1.79
N ARG A 32 -5.10 -2.19 1.95
CA ARG A 32 -4.65 -2.68 3.25
C ARG A 32 -4.41 -1.58 4.27
N ALA A 33 -3.88 -0.44 3.82
CA ALA A 33 -3.66 0.71 4.69
C ALA A 33 -5.00 1.25 5.21
N ILE A 34 -5.99 1.39 4.32
CA ILE A 34 -7.32 1.92 4.65
C ILE A 34 -8.06 0.98 5.61
N GLU A 35 -8.04 -0.33 5.38
CA GLU A 35 -8.63 -1.31 6.30
C GLU A 35 -8.05 -1.18 7.71
N LYS A 36 -6.72 -1.05 7.83
CA LYS A 36 -6.06 -0.87 9.13
C LYS A 36 -6.41 0.47 9.78
N ILE A 37 -6.41 1.55 9.02
CA ILE A 37 -6.75 2.90 9.52
C ILE A 37 -8.17 2.90 10.10
N ILE A 38 -9.14 2.33 9.38
CA ILE A 38 -10.54 2.26 9.84
C ILE A 38 -10.67 1.31 11.03
N TYR A 39 -9.96 0.17 11.01
CA TYR A 39 -9.97 -0.79 12.10
C TYR A 39 -9.55 -0.18 13.45
N VAL A 40 -8.56 0.73 13.47
CA VAL A 40 -8.15 1.44 14.71
C VAL A 40 -9.33 2.20 15.34
N GLY A 41 -10.22 2.75 14.52
CA GLY A 41 -11.42 3.46 14.98
C GLY A 41 -12.62 2.57 15.31
N SER A 42 -12.55 1.26 15.08
CA SER A 42 -13.70 0.35 15.16
C SER A 42 -14.35 0.25 16.56
N ASN A 43 -13.55 0.41 17.62
CA ASN A 43 -13.98 0.44 19.02
C ASN A 43 -14.26 1.86 19.55
N SER A 44 -14.23 2.88 18.69
CA SER A 44 -14.51 4.27 19.08
C SER A 44 -16.01 4.55 19.17
N HIS A 45 -16.37 5.73 19.67
CA HIS A 45 -17.76 6.18 19.75
C HIS A 45 -18.48 6.04 18.39
N PRO A 46 -19.75 5.58 18.33
CA PRO A 46 -20.46 5.27 17.08
C PRO A 46 -20.42 6.37 16.01
N ALA A 47 -20.50 7.64 16.44
CA ALA A 47 -20.40 8.80 15.55
C ALA A 47 -19.04 8.88 14.82
N VAL A 48 -17.94 8.56 15.51
CA VAL A 48 -16.57 8.57 14.93
C VAL A 48 -16.40 7.42 13.94
N ARG A 49 -16.95 6.24 14.26
CA ARG A 49 -16.93 5.09 13.36
C ARG A 49 -17.73 5.37 12.08
N ALA A 50 -18.92 5.93 12.20
CA ALA A 50 -19.75 6.30 11.06
C ALA A 50 -19.07 7.33 10.16
N GLN A 51 -18.39 8.31 10.76
CA GLN A 51 -17.59 9.29 10.05
C GLN A 51 -16.42 8.65 9.29
N ALA A 52 -15.66 7.75 9.94
CA ALA A 52 -14.54 7.05 9.33
C ALA A 52 -14.97 6.22 8.10
N GLU A 53 -16.11 5.53 8.19
CA GLU A 53 -16.65 4.77 7.07
C GLU A 53 -17.11 5.70 5.93
N ALA A 54 -17.75 6.83 6.26
CA ALA A 54 -18.21 7.80 5.27
C ALA A 54 -17.05 8.45 4.48
N PHE A 55 -15.90 8.66 5.12
CA PHE A 55 -14.71 9.25 4.48
C PHE A 55 -13.75 8.23 3.89
N LYS A 56 -14.02 6.92 4.02
CA LYS A 56 -13.15 5.83 3.57
C LYS A 56 -12.62 6.02 2.15
N GLU A 57 -13.50 6.28 1.19
CA GLU A 57 -13.13 6.44 -0.22
C GLU A 57 -12.32 7.72 -0.48
N SER A 58 -12.59 8.79 0.28
CA SER A 58 -11.81 10.03 0.17
C SER A 58 -10.38 9.81 0.66
N ILE A 59 -10.22 9.15 1.82
CA ILE A 59 -8.91 8.82 2.37
C ILE A 59 -8.17 7.87 1.43
N LYS A 60 -8.86 6.86 0.87
CA LYS A 60 -8.33 5.93 -0.13
C LYS A 60 -7.76 6.68 -1.34
N GLY A 61 -8.49 7.66 -1.87
CA GLY A 61 -8.02 8.48 -2.98
C GLY A 61 -6.72 9.23 -2.68
N VAL A 62 -6.64 9.86 -1.50
CA VAL A 62 -5.45 10.61 -1.06
C VAL A 62 -4.25 9.67 -0.87
N VAL A 63 -4.44 8.55 -0.18
CA VAL A 63 -3.37 7.57 0.07
C VAL A 63 -2.87 6.97 -1.25
N LEU A 64 -3.77 6.63 -2.17
CA LEU A 64 -3.40 6.09 -3.48
C LEU A 64 -2.58 7.09 -4.30
N ALA A 65 -2.98 8.36 -4.31
CA ALA A 65 -2.28 9.42 -5.02
C ALA A 65 -0.83 9.54 -4.54
N TYR A 66 -0.63 9.63 -3.21
CA TYR A 66 0.71 9.73 -2.64
C TYR A 66 1.54 8.45 -2.77
N MET A 67 0.92 7.26 -2.77
CA MET A 67 1.65 6.03 -3.06
C MET A 67 2.21 6.01 -4.49
N LYS A 68 1.41 6.46 -5.47
CA LYS A 68 1.87 6.58 -6.86
C LYS A 68 2.99 7.62 -7.00
N GLU A 69 2.83 8.77 -6.35
CA GLU A 69 3.86 9.81 -6.33
C GLU A 69 5.15 9.31 -5.67
N ALA A 70 5.07 8.56 -4.57
CA ALA A 70 6.22 7.98 -3.90
C ALA A 70 7.01 7.02 -4.81
N VAL A 71 6.32 6.16 -5.56
CA VAL A 71 6.95 5.27 -6.55
C VAL A 71 7.63 6.09 -7.65
N ALA A 72 6.96 7.11 -8.19
CA ALA A 72 7.53 7.96 -9.23
C ALA A 72 8.80 8.69 -8.73
N CYS A 73 8.74 9.32 -7.55
CA CYS A 73 9.88 9.99 -6.93
C CYS A 73 11.05 9.03 -6.66
N HIS A 74 10.75 7.80 -6.22
CA HIS A 74 11.76 6.77 -6.03
C HIS A 74 12.40 6.35 -7.36
N ASN A 75 11.60 6.11 -8.40
CA ASN A 75 12.09 5.73 -9.72
C ASN A 75 12.97 6.82 -10.33
N VAL A 76 12.62 8.10 -10.18
CA VAL A 76 13.49 9.23 -10.59
C VAL A 76 14.83 9.19 -9.85
N THR A 77 14.81 8.92 -8.55
CA THR A 77 16.04 8.80 -7.75
C THR A 77 16.91 7.64 -8.23
N ILE A 78 16.32 6.48 -8.54
CA ILE A 78 17.05 5.32 -9.07
C ILE A 78 17.56 5.58 -10.48
N ALA A 79 16.77 6.20 -11.35
CA ALA A 79 17.17 6.57 -12.71
C ALA A 79 18.42 7.45 -12.72
N ASN A 80 18.46 8.44 -11.83
CA ASN A 80 19.64 9.30 -11.64
C ASN A 80 20.86 8.52 -11.17
N LYS A 81 20.69 7.60 -10.21
CA LYS A 81 21.80 6.74 -9.72
C LYS A 81 22.34 5.82 -10.81
N LEU A 82 21.45 5.21 -11.61
CA LEU A 82 21.85 4.36 -12.74
C LEU A 82 22.62 5.14 -13.80
N THR A 83 22.15 6.34 -14.13
CA THR A 83 22.82 7.22 -15.10
C THR A 83 24.20 7.64 -14.60
N GLN A 84 24.33 8.02 -13.32
CA GLN A 84 25.61 8.38 -12.70
C GLN A 84 26.58 7.19 -12.63
N ALA A 85 26.07 5.97 -12.50
CA ALA A 85 26.87 4.75 -12.55
C ALA A 85 27.28 4.34 -13.97
N GLY A 86 26.88 5.09 -15.01
CA GLY A 86 27.20 4.78 -16.41
C GLY A 86 26.26 3.78 -17.08
N HIS A 87 25.09 3.52 -16.48
CA HIS A 87 24.10 2.54 -16.96
C HIS A 87 22.74 3.18 -17.33
N PRO A 88 22.68 4.20 -18.22
CA PRO A 88 21.42 4.84 -18.61
C PRO A 88 20.45 3.88 -19.31
N GLU A 89 20.95 2.81 -19.93
CA GLU A 89 20.14 1.81 -20.63
C GLU A 89 19.22 1.01 -19.70
N LEU A 90 19.53 0.96 -18.39
CA LEU A 90 18.73 0.23 -17.40
C LEU A 90 17.54 1.03 -16.88
N VAL A 91 17.48 2.34 -17.14
CA VAL A 91 16.38 3.23 -16.68
C VAL A 91 15.02 2.77 -17.21
N LYS A 92 14.98 2.19 -18.42
CA LYS A 92 13.77 1.64 -19.06
C LYS A 92 13.11 0.48 -18.29
N LEU A 93 13.79 -0.08 -17.28
CA LEU A 93 13.25 -1.15 -16.43
C LEU A 93 12.41 -0.60 -15.25
N LEU A 94 12.38 0.72 -15.07
CA LEU A 94 11.65 1.38 -13.98
C LEU A 94 10.22 1.81 -14.38
N ASP A 95 9.84 1.59 -15.64
CA ASP A 95 8.49 1.87 -16.18
C ASP A 95 7.48 0.77 -15.82
#